data_AF-A0AA41SMQ3-F1
#
_entry.id   AF-A0AA41SMQ3-F1
#
_cell.length_a   1.000
_cell.length_b   1.000
_cell.length_c   1.000
_cell.angle_alpha   90.00
_cell.angle_beta   90.00
_cell.angle_gamma   90.00
#
_symmetry.space_group_name_H-M   'P 1'
#
loop_
_entity.id
_entity.type
_entity.pdbx_description
1 polymer ?
#
loop_
_entity_poly.entity_id
_entity_poly.type
_entity_poly.pdbx_seq_one_letter_code
_entity_poly.pdbx_strand_id
1 'polypeptide(L)'
;MASTSGTKETDDEPSSSSSSGTKDLIEDHVFSWSIQDILNDDLYRNKVEMIPKRFTSVQHYLGSFTMPLLEETRMEICSRMEFMSGVPHTEVISVEESKLQEGSFLCRIKVDSWRNQYSVYGKEPYIPKPSDLFILGDTVPEVASDLQRFGSSWSLASVVEDVKESDSVGDEDRVVYFQVKTSNPIKIKMKEGTGKPLFVVFLVNLATNTRTWKALHMFRNSIIKEVLCANSMVKESCSLCSAKVDMIWAGKVDSQLLLDLNESQRAVVLGTISAVQCNHRSSVKLVWGPPGTEKQKPSVYYCIAC
;
A
#
# COMPACT_ATOMS: atom_id res chain seq x y z
N MET A 1 -3.95 70.92 -5.76
CA MET A 1 -3.83 70.13 -4.51
C MET A 1 -5.24 69.95 -3.96
N ALA A 2 -5.81 68.77 -3.77
CA ALA A 2 -5.42 67.41 -4.02
C ALA A 2 -6.73 66.63 -4.28
N SER A 3 -6.74 65.77 -5.29
CA SER A 3 -7.78 64.77 -5.51
C SER A 3 -7.30 63.49 -4.83
N THR A 4 -8.03 62.97 -3.86
CA THR A 4 -7.75 61.64 -3.27
C THR A 4 -8.79 60.64 -3.74
N SER A 5 -8.31 59.74 -4.57
CA SER A 5 -8.91 58.47 -5.00
C SER A 5 -9.13 57.54 -3.81
N GLY A 6 -10.33 56.98 -3.70
CA GLY A 6 -10.61 55.83 -2.84
C GLY A 6 -10.26 54.54 -3.57
N THR A 7 -9.19 53.88 -3.14
CA THR A 7 -8.83 52.52 -3.57
C THR A 7 -9.63 51.55 -2.72
N LYS A 8 -10.42 50.69 -3.38
CA LYS A 8 -11.14 49.58 -2.75
C LYS A 8 -10.21 48.37 -2.81
N GLU A 9 -9.56 48.05 -1.69
CA GLU A 9 -8.81 46.80 -1.53
C GLU A 9 -9.79 45.63 -1.64
N THR A 10 -9.63 44.83 -2.68
CA THR A 10 -10.21 43.49 -2.80
C THR A 10 -9.17 42.52 -2.26
N ASP A 11 -9.44 41.96 -1.08
CA ASP A 11 -8.71 40.81 -0.55
C ASP A 11 -9.05 39.58 -1.39
N ASP A 12 -8.27 39.38 -2.46
CA ASP A 12 -8.24 38.11 -3.19
C ASP A 12 -7.44 37.09 -2.37
N GLU A 13 -8.13 36.28 -1.56
CA GLU A 13 -7.58 35.01 -1.09
C GLU A 13 -7.31 34.11 -2.31
N PRO A 14 -6.08 33.61 -2.51
CA PRO A 14 -5.83 32.63 -3.54
C PRO A 14 -6.46 31.30 -3.09
N SER A 15 -7.63 31.01 -3.65
CA SER A 15 -8.21 29.67 -3.69
C SER A 15 -7.25 28.73 -4.42
N SER A 16 -6.33 28.14 -3.64
CA SER A 16 -5.46 27.07 -4.10
C SER A 16 -6.28 25.78 -4.21
N SER A 17 -7.04 25.67 -5.28
CA SER A 17 -7.50 24.38 -5.81
C SER A 17 -6.31 23.65 -6.45
N SER A 18 -5.28 23.33 -5.67
CA SER A 18 -4.35 22.29 -6.07
C SER A 18 -5.09 20.97 -5.96
N SER A 19 -5.54 20.40 -7.08
CA SER A 19 -5.78 18.97 -7.15
C SER A 19 -4.44 18.29 -6.87
N SER A 20 -4.14 18.03 -5.59
CA SER A 20 -2.96 17.27 -5.23
C SER A 20 -3.17 15.88 -5.83
N GLY A 21 -2.47 15.57 -6.92
CA GLY A 21 -2.40 14.22 -7.45
C GLY A 21 -2.18 13.27 -6.29
N THR A 22 -3.02 12.26 -6.17
CA THR A 22 -2.88 11.29 -5.08
C THR A 22 -1.56 10.59 -5.31
N LYS A 23 -0.55 10.86 -4.48
CA LYS A 23 0.78 10.26 -4.61
C LYS A 23 0.65 8.74 -4.66
N ASP A 24 1.16 8.14 -5.71
CA ASP A 24 1.11 6.70 -5.94
C ASP A 24 2.54 6.15 -5.91
N LEU A 25 2.82 5.24 -4.97
CA LEU A 25 4.15 4.66 -4.78
C LEU A 25 4.71 4.06 -6.08
N ILE A 26 3.85 3.38 -6.83
CA ILE A 26 4.31 2.62 -8.00
C ILE A 26 4.59 3.59 -9.13
N GLU A 27 3.67 4.50 -9.43
CA GLU A 27 3.82 5.48 -10.51
C GLU A 27 4.91 6.52 -10.22
N ASP A 28 4.96 7.04 -8.99
CA ASP A 28 5.89 8.13 -8.62
C ASP A 28 7.33 7.64 -8.41
N HIS A 29 7.51 6.36 -8.05
CA HIS A 29 8.83 5.82 -7.68
C HIS A 29 9.19 4.52 -8.37
N VAL A 30 8.41 3.44 -8.18
CA VAL A 30 8.80 2.09 -8.64
C VAL A 30 9.04 2.07 -10.15
N PHE A 31 8.16 2.70 -10.92
CA PHE A 31 8.25 2.75 -12.37
C PHE A 31 9.39 3.64 -12.91
N SER A 32 9.99 4.47 -12.05
CA SER A 32 11.14 5.31 -12.40
C SER A 32 12.49 4.58 -12.21
N TRP A 33 12.50 3.47 -11.47
CA TRP A 33 13.73 2.73 -11.19
C TRP A 33 14.22 1.98 -12.43
N SER A 34 15.50 2.17 -12.74
CA SER A 34 16.23 1.27 -13.65
C SER A 34 16.57 -0.04 -12.94
N ILE A 35 16.96 -1.06 -13.70
CA ILE A 35 17.51 -2.29 -13.10
C ILE A 35 18.75 -2.00 -12.25
N GLN A 36 19.57 -1.02 -12.64
CA GLN A 36 20.72 -0.60 -11.83
C GLN A 36 20.27 0.02 -10.50
N ASP A 37 19.20 0.80 -10.49
CA ASP A 37 18.65 1.36 -9.24
C ASP A 37 18.11 0.25 -8.33
N ILE A 38 17.34 -0.70 -8.90
CA ILE A 38 16.77 -1.82 -8.13
C ILE A 38 17.88 -2.65 -7.48
N LEU A 39 18.95 -2.95 -8.22
CA LEU A 39 20.07 -3.78 -7.74
C LEU A 39 21.13 -3.01 -6.93
N ASN A 40 20.97 -1.70 -6.72
CA ASN A 40 21.95 -0.89 -6.02
C ASN A 40 21.64 -0.79 -4.52
N ASP A 41 22.39 -1.54 -3.71
CA ASP A 41 22.31 -1.52 -2.25
C ASP A 41 22.59 -0.14 -1.63
N ASP A 42 23.31 0.72 -2.34
CA ASP A 42 23.67 2.06 -1.87
C ASP A 42 22.68 3.16 -2.36
N LEU A 43 21.62 2.82 -3.11
CA LEU A 43 20.72 3.81 -3.73
C LEU A 43 20.16 4.83 -2.73
N TYR A 44 19.77 4.35 -1.56
CA TYR A 44 19.19 5.16 -0.48
C TYR A 44 20.04 5.22 0.78
N ARG A 45 21.29 4.72 0.76
CA ARG A 45 22.16 4.61 1.95
C ARG A 45 22.35 5.91 2.73
N ASN A 46 22.47 7.03 2.02
CA ASN A 46 22.66 8.35 2.65
C ASN A 46 21.34 9.14 2.83
N LYS A 47 20.20 8.53 2.50
CA LYS A 47 18.86 9.13 2.61
C LYS A 47 17.99 8.44 3.65
N VAL A 48 18.28 7.18 3.98
CA VAL A 48 17.65 6.46 5.09
C VAL A 48 18.33 6.91 6.39
N GLU A 49 17.66 7.79 7.12
CA GLU A 49 18.09 8.26 8.43
C GLU A 49 17.58 7.35 9.56
N MET A 50 18.26 7.38 10.71
CA MET A 50 17.78 6.69 11.90
C MET A 50 16.44 7.29 12.33
N ILE A 51 15.41 6.44 12.46
CA ILE A 51 14.08 6.87 12.89
C ILE A 51 14.19 7.52 14.29
N PRO A 52 13.81 8.79 14.45
CA PRO A 52 13.91 9.48 15.72
C PRO A 52 13.04 8.85 16.80
N LYS A 53 13.48 8.91 18.06
CA LYS A 53 12.65 8.50 19.22
C LYS A 53 11.52 9.48 19.53
N ARG A 54 11.60 10.71 19.01
CA ARG A 54 10.64 11.80 19.24
C ARG A 54 10.47 12.58 17.95
N PHE A 55 9.26 13.05 17.70
CA PHE A 55 8.92 13.77 16.48
C PHE A 55 8.44 15.18 16.81
N THR A 56 8.87 16.17 16.03
CA THR A 56 8.52 17.58 16.22
C THR A 56 7.11 17.91 15.71
N SER A 57 6.59 17.10 14.78
CA SER A 57 5.25 17.25 14.22
C SER A 57 4.74 15.93 13.63
N VAL A 58 3.45 15.88 13.31
CA VAL A 58 2.83 14.80 12.53
C VAL A 58 3.52 14.60 11.19
N GLN A 59 3.84 15.69 10.50
CA GLN A 59 4.52 15.65 9.21
C GLN A 59 5.94 15.12 9.35
N HIS A 60 6.66 15.49 10.41
CA HIS A 60 7.98 14.94 10.70
C HIS A 60 7.90 13.42 10.92
N TYR A 61 6.92 12.94 11.71
CA TYR A 61 6.69 11.51 11.89
C TYR A 61 6.42 10.79 10.56
N LEU A 62 5.42 11.23 9.81
CA LEU A 62 5.03 10.57 8.55
C LEU A 62 6.18 10.59 7.53
N GLY A 63 6.91 11.70 7.44
CA GLY A 63 8.06 11.85 6.55
C GLY A 63 9.26 10.98 6.94
N SER A 64 9.47 10.69 8.23
CA SER A 64 10.58 9.83 8.68
C SER A 64 10.49 8.39 8.15
N PHE A 65 9.30 7.92 7.76
CA PHE A 65 9.10 6.57 7.21
C PHE A 65 9.10 6.52 5.67
N THR A 66 9.14 7.67 4.99
CA THR A 66 9.12 7.70 3.51
C THR A 66 10.35 7.01 2.91
N MET A 67 11.56 7.39 3.32
CA MET A 67 12.79 6.77 2.79
C MET A 67 12.95 5.31 3.21
N PRO A 68 12.69 4.90 4.47
CA PRO A 68 12.65 3.49 4.84
C PRO A 68 11.70 2.65 3.99
N LEU A 69 10.48 3.13 3.71
CA LEU A 69 9.50 2.40 2.90
C LEU A 69 9.96 2.24 1.44
N LEU A 70 10.58 3.27 0.86
CA LEU A 70 11.14 3.19 -0.49
C LEU A 70 12.27 2.15 -0.57
N GLU A 71 13.15 2.13 0.44
CA GLU A 71 14.23 1.15 0.53
C GLU A 71 13.72 -0.27 0.77
N GLU A 72 12.73 -0.46 1.65
CA GLU A 72 12.06 -1.75 1.86
C GLU A 72 11.41 -2.25 0.57
N THR A 73 10.68 -1.39 -0.14
CA THR A 73 10.04 -1.73 -1.42
C THR A 73 11.08 -2.11 -2.47
N ARG A 74 12.17 -1.33 -2.59
CA ARG A 74 13.27 -1.63 -3.53
C ARG A 74 13.90 -2.99 -3.21
N MET A 75 14.21 -3.25 -1.95
CA MET A 75 14.80 -4.52 -1.51
C MET A 75 13.88 -5.70 -1.73
N GLU A 76 12.57 -5.55 -1.54
CA GLU A 76 11.58 -6.60 -1.82
C GLU A 76 11.59 -6.97 -3.31
N ILE A 77 11.64 -5.99 -4.21
CA ILE A 77 11.75 -6.23 -5.65
C ILE A 77 13.11 -6.83 -6.00
N CYS A 78 14.21 -6.28 -5.46
CA CYS A 78 15.57 -6.75 -5.70
C CYS A 78 15.71 -8.24 -5.35
N SER A 79 15.29 -8.62 -4.14
CA SER A 79 15.32 -10.01 -3.67
C SER A 79 14.50 -10.95 -4.58
N ARG A 80 13.39 -10.47 -5.15
CA ARG A 80 12.60 -11.26 -6.12
C ARG A 80 13.29 -11.42 -7.47
N MET A 81 14.07 -10.43 -7.89
CA MET A 81 14.84 -10.49 -9.14
C MET A 81 16.10 -11.36 -9.04
N GLU A 82 16.60 -11.65 -7.84
CA GLU A 82 17.73 -12.58 -7.65
C GLU A 82 17.40 -13.99 -8.14
N PHE A 83 16.15 -14.45 -7.96
CA PHE A 83 15.70 -15.77 -8.39
C PHE A 83 14.24 -15.73 -8.87
N MET A 84 14.08 -15.63 -10.19
CA MET A 84 12.77 -15.59 -10.86
C MET A 84 12.36 -16.94 -11.46
N SER A 85 13.19 -17.99 -11.32
CA SER A 85 12.85 -19.29 -11.88
C SER A 85 11.56 -19.85 -11.24
N GLY A 86 10.67 -20.35 -12.11
CA GLY A 86 9.40 -20.96 -11.69
C GLY A 86 8.31 -20.01 -11.23
N VAL A 87 8.51 -18.68 -11.29
CA VAL A 87 7.43 -17.72 -11.03
C VAL A 87 6.32 -17.82 -12.09
N PRO A 88 5.07 -17.47 -11.75
CA PRO A 88 3.98 -17.41 -12.73
C PRO A 88 4.34 -16.50 -13.91
N HIS A 89 4.20 -17.02 -15.12
CA HIS A 89 4.39 -16.26 -16.35
C HIS A 89 3.45 -16.74 -17.44
N THR A 90 3.23 -15.90 -18.45
CA THR A 90 2.38 -16.23 -19.60
C THR A 90 2.78 -15.40 -20.82
N GLU A 91 2.46 -15.90 -22.01
CA GLU A 91 2.62 -15.17 -23.26
C GLU A 91 1.45 -14.20 -23.46
N VAL A 92 1.77 -13.00 -23.95
CA VAL A 92 0.78 -11.98 -24.27
C VAL A 92 0.24 -12.21 -25.67
N ILE A 93 -1.07 -12.38 -25.77
CA ILE A 93 -1.77 -12.56 -27.06
C ILE A 93 -2.01 -11.20 -27.72
N SER A 94 -2.46 -10.20 -26.95
CA SER A 94 -2.72 -8.85 -27.47
C SER A 94 -2.68 -7.79 -26.37
N VAL A 95 -2.39 -6.55 -26.75
CA VAL A 95 -2.36 -5.39 -25.86
C VAL A 95 -3.19 -4.27 -26.47
N GLU A 96 -4.16 -3.75 -25.70
CA GLU A 96 -4.90 -2.53 -26.03
C GLU A 96 -4.37 -1.41 -25.13
N GLU A 97 -3.64 -0.45 -25.71
CA GLU A 97 -3.04 0.68 -24.98
C GLU A 97 -3.96 1.90 -25.02
N SER A 98 -4.17 2.52 -23.85
CA SER A 98 -4.86 3.78 -23.68
C SER A 98 -3.95 4.75 -22.93
N LYS A 99 -3.66 5.90 -23.55
CA LYS A 99 -2.79 6.93 -22.95
C LYS A 99 -3.51 7.67 -21.83
N LEU A 100 -2.87 7.80 -20.65
CA LEU A 100 -3.34 8.66 -19.57
C LEU A 100 -2.67 10.05 -19.64
N GLN A 101 -3.29 11.05 -19.00
CA GLN A 101 -2.85 12.45 -19.11
C GLN A 101 -1.49 12.74 -18.45
N GLU A 102 -1.01 11.88 -17.54
CA GLU A 102 0.19 12.10 -16.71
C GLU A 102 1.43 11.29 -17.13
N GLY A 103 1.45 10.77 -18.36
CA GLY A 103 2.61 10.03 -18.89
C GLY A 103 2.68 8.56 -18.48
N SER A 104 1.74 8.08 -17.66
CA SER A 104 1.47 6.65 -17.48
C SER A 104 0.55 6.11 -18.60
N PHE A 105 0.65 4.82 -18.87
CA PHE A 105 -0.15 4.12 -19.87
C PHE A 105 -1.01 3.07 -19.18
N LEU A 106 -2.29 3.02 -19.55
CA LEU A 106 -3.19 1.95 -19.15
C LEU A 106 -3.26 0.94 -20.29
N CYS A 107 -2.88 -0.30 -20.01
CA CYS A 107 -2.87 -1.37 -20.99
C CYS A 107 -3.85 -2.45 -20.56
N ARG A 108 -4.80 -2.81 -21.43
CA ARG A 108 -5.59 -4.04 -21.27
C ARG A 108 -4.84 -5.17 -21.97
N ILE A 109 -4.41 -6.15 -21.20
CA ILE A 109 -3.59 -7.26 -21.69
C ILE A 109 -4.48 -8.50 -21.78
N LYS A 110 -4.42 -9.15 -22.96
CA LYS A 110 -4.93 -10.51 -23.18
C LYS A 110 -3.75 -11.47 -23.11
N VAL A 111 -3.86 -12.51 -22.30
CA VAL A 111 -2.79 -13.50 -22.12
C VAL A 111 -3.24 -14.90 -22.49
N ASP A 112 -2.27 -15.76 -22.80
CA ASP A 112 -2.45 -17.20 -22.87
C ASP A 112 -2.51 -17.80 -21.45
N SER A 113 -2.57 -19.12 -21.35
CA SER A 113 -2.57 -19.89 -20.11
C SER A 113 -1.33 -19.62 -19.25
N TRP A 114 -1.54 -19.36 -17.97
CA TRP A 114 -0.46 -19.17 -17.00
C TRP A 114 0.37 -20.44 -16.81
N ARG A 115 1.69 -20.27 -16.86
CA ARG A 115 2.69 -21.32 -16.64
C ARG A 115 3.38 -21.07 -15.31
N ASN A 116 3.60 -22.12 -14.53
CA ASN A 116 4.52 -22.12 -13.40
C ASN A 116 5.28 -23.47 -13.39
N GLN A 117 6.60 -23.45 -13.13
CA GLN A 117 7.41 -24.67 -13.18
C GLN A 117 7.00 -25.71 -12.11
N TYR A 118 6.29 -25.26 -11.07
CA TYR A 118 5.85 -26.09 -9.93
C TYR A 118 4.35 -26.41 -9.96
N SER A 119 3.70 -26.37 -11.14
CA SER A 119 2.32 -26.84 -11.29
C SER A 119 2.25 -28.33 -10.98
N VAL A 120 1.93 -28.64 -9.73
CA VAL A 120 1.32 -29.92 -9.39
C VAL A 120 -0.02 -29.96 -10.14
N TYR A 121 -0.24 -31.01 -10.94
CA TYR A 121 -1.52 -31.26 -11.59
C TYR A 121 -2.67 -31.01 -10.59
N GLY A 122 -3.59 -30.09 -10.93
CA GLY A 122 -4.78 -29.77 -10.13
C GLY A 122 -4.73 -28.48 -9.28
N LYS A 123 -3.66 -27.67 -9.34
CA LYS A 123 -3.71 -26.30 -8.79
C LYS A 123 -4.32 -25.34 -9.81
N GLU A 124 -5.23 -24.49 -9.34
CA GLU A 124 -5.80 -23.40 -10.15
C GLU A 124 -4.68 -22.52 -10.73
N PRO A 125 -4.84 -22.03 -11.97
CA PRO A 125 -3.89 -21.12 -12.59
C PRO A 125 -3.77 -19.84 -11.74
N TYR A 126 -2.62 -19.19 -11.82
CA TYR A 126 -2.42 -17.92 -11.15
C TYR A 126 -3.40 -16.86 -11.68
N ILE A 127 -4.00 -16.10 -10.75
CA ILE A 127 -4.94 -15.02 -11.04
C ILE A 127 -4.25 -13.71 -10.62
N PRO A 128 -4.00 -12.78 -11.57
CA PRO A 128 -3.52 -11.44 -11.27
C PRO A 128 -4.37 -10.72 -10.23
N LYS A 129 -3.71 -10.02 -9.31
CA LYS A 129 -4.31 -9.25 -8.22
C LYS A 129 -3.87 -7.79 -8.29
N PRO A 130 -4.67 -6.84 -7.79
CA PRO A 130 -4.29 -5.45 -7.67
C PRO A 130 -2.94 -5.29 -6.98
N SER A 131 -2.10 -4.40 -7.54
CA SER A 131 -0.72 -4.17 -7.11
C SER A 131 0.25 -5.33 -7.34
N ASP A 132 -0.13 -6.38 -8.07
CA ASP A 132 0.86 -7.30 -8.64
C ASP A 132 1.75 -6.55 -9.62
N LEU A 133 3.05 -6.60 -9.38
CA LEU A 133 4.10 -6.06 -10.22
C LEU A 133 4.61 -7.16 -11.14
N PHE A 134 4.62 -6.86 -12.43
CA PHE A 134 5.07 -7.71 -13.51
C PHE A 134 6.29 -7.13 -14.20
N ILE A 135 7.11 -8.02 -14.76
CA ILE A 135 7.99 -7.71 -15.88
C ILE A 135 7.21 -8.01 -17.16
N LEU A 136 7.10 -7.01 -18.03
CA LEU A 136 6.70 -7.18 -19.42
C LEU A 136 7.98 -7.19 -20.26
N GLY A 137 8.27 -8.27 -20.98
CA GLY A 137 9.51 -8.34 -21.76
C GLY A 137 9.49 -9.38 -22.88
N ASP A 138 10.54 -9.38 -23.70
CA ASP A 138 10.67 -10.26 -24.86
C ASP A 138 11.16 -11.69 -24.52
N THR A 139 11.44 -11.94 -23.24
CA THR A 139 11.91 -13.22 -22.70
C THR A 139 11.37 -13.41 -21.28
N VAL A 140 11.37 -14.65 -20.79
CA VAL A 140 11.12 -14.97 -19.38
C VAL A 140 12.48 -15.04 -18.67
N PRO A 141 12.86 -14.03 -17.86
CA PRO A 141 14.14 -14.01 -17.19
C PRO A 141 14.16 -15.01 -16.03
N GLU A 142 15.28 -15.68 -15.80
CA GLU A 142 15.47 -16.54 -14.62
C GLU A 142 16.18 -15.80 -13.49
N VAL A 143 17.01 -14.82 -13.86
CA VAL A 143 17.80 -13.98 -12.95
C VAL A 143 17.87 -12.54 -13.45
N ALA A 144 18.16 -11.58 -12.56
CA ALA A 144 18.24 -10.16 -12.88
C ALA A 144 19.18 -9.83 -14.06
N SER A 145 20.29 -10.56 -14.21
CA SER A 145 21.26 -10.32 -15.30
C SER A 145 20.69 -10.60 -16.69
N ASP A 146 19.61 -11.39 -16.81
CA ASP A 146 18.95 -11.65 -18.10
C ASP A 146 18.30 -10.38 -18.66
N LEU A 147 17.82 -9.50 -17.78
CA LEU A 147 17.22 -8.20 -18.11
C LEU A 147 18.25 -7.16 -18.59
N GLN A 148 19.53 -7.41 -18.32
CA GLN A 148 20.64 -6.52 -18.70
C GLN A 148 21.32 -6.94 -20.02
N ARG A 149 20.90 -8.06 -20.61
CA ARG A 149 21.49 -8.54 -21.88
C ARG A 149 21.21 -7.56 -23.01
N PHE A 150 22.21 -7.35 -23.85
CA PHE A 150 22.07 -6.46 -25.01
C PHE A 150 20.90 -6.89 -25.90
N GLY A 151 20.01 -5.94 -26.21
CA GLY A 151 18.82 -6.19 -27.03
C GLY A 151 17.63 -6.79 -26.28
N SER A 152 17.73 -7.01 -24.96
CA SER A 152 16.58 -7.26 -24.08
C SER A 152 15.75 -5.99 -23.98
N SER A 153 14.44 -6.13 -24.14
CA SER A 153 13.49 -5.04 -23.93
C SER A 153 12.49 -5.49 -22.89
N TRP A 154 12.43 -4.76 -21.79
CA TRP A 154 11.48 -5.03 -20.72
C TRP A 154 10.99 -3.74 -20.06
N SER A 155 9.91 -3.82 -19.31
CA SER A 155 9.35 -2.72 -18.51
C SER A 155 8.57 -3.28 -17.33
N LEU A 156 8.46 -2.50 -16.25
CA LEU A 156 7.59 -2.83 -15.13
C LEU A 156 6.14 -2.46 -15.45
N ALA A 157 5.21 -3.31 -15.02
CA ALA A 157 3.79 -3.04 -15.10
C ALA A 157 3.10 -3.46 -13.81
N SER A 158 2.08 -2.71 -13.37
CA SER A 158 1.32 -3.01 -12.15
C SER A 158 -0.15 -3.20 -12.46
N VAL A 159 -0.75 -4.25 -11.93
CA VAL A 159 -2.21 -4.48 -12.03
C VAL A 159 -2.98 -3.38 -11.31
N VAL A 160 -4.00 -2.84 -11.97
CA VAL A 160 -4.84 -1.75 -11.44
C VAL A 160 -6.08 -2.30 -10.75
N GLU A 161 -6.79 -3.21 -11.42
CA GLU A 161 -8.06 -3.79 -10.98
C GLU A 161 -8.04 -5.30 -11.17
N ASP A 162 -8.93 -5.99 -10.46
CA ASP A 162 -9.09 -7.44 -10.57
C ASP A 162 -9.41 -7.89 -12.01
N VAL A 163 -9.03 -9.14 -12.31
CA VAL A 163 -9.28 -9.81 -13.59
C VAL A 163 -10.77 -9.78 -13.93
N LYS A 164 -11.09 -9.46 -15.19
CA LYS A 164 -12.43 -9.69 -15.76
C LYS A 164 -12.33 -10.90 -16.68
N GLU A 165 -12.95 -12.01 -16.30
CA GLU A 165 -13.13 -13.16 -17.19
C GLU A 165 -14.14 -12.80 -18.28
N SER A 166 -13.94 -13.30 -19.51
CA SER A 166 -14.97 -13.18 -20.55
C SER A 166 -16.08 -14.21 -20.31
N ASP A 167 -17.34 -13.78 -20.41
CA ASP A 167 -18.53 -14.65 -20.42
C ASP A 167 -18.64 -15.46 -21.73
N SER A 168 -17.58 -16.15 -22.16
CA SER A 168 -17.62 -17.02 -23.33
C SER A 168 -18.34 -18.33 -22.97
N VAL A 169 -19.38 -18.65 -23.74
CA VAL A 169 -20.17 -19.89 -23.62
C VAL A 169 -19.33 -21.05 -24.16
N GLY A 170 -18.47 -21.62 -23.31
CA GLY A 170 -17.67 -22.81 -23.62
C GLY A 170 -16.44 -22.92 -22.74
N ASP A 171 -16.19 -24.10 -22.17
CA ASP A 171 -15.13 -24.36 -21.19
C ASP A 171 -13.70 -24.34 -21.80
N GLU A 172 -13.57 -24.22 -23.13
CA GLU A 172 -12.30 -24.31 -23.87
C GLU A 172 -11.67 -22.95 -24.22
N ASP A 173 -12.36 -21.82 -24.04
CA ASP A 173 -11.89 -20.47 -24.43
C ASP A 173 -12.06 -19.43 -23.30
N ARG A 174 -11.66 -19.78 -22.06
CA ARG A 174 -11.60 -18.79 -20.97
C ARG A 174 -10.41 -17.87 -21.17
N VAL A 175 -10.65 -16.74 -21.84
CA VAL A 175 -9.63 -15.73 -22.06
C VAL A 175 -9.51 -14.83 -20.83
N VAL A 176 -8.32 -14.74 -20.27
CA VAL A 176 -8.02 -13.88 -19.11
C VAL A 176 -7.62 -12.48 -19.61
N TYR A 177 -8.38 -11.47 -19.20
CA TYR A 177 -8.05 -10.07 -19.41
C TYR A 177 -7.81 -9.37 -18.07
N PHE A 178 -6.77 -8.55 -18.02
CA PHE A 178 -6.54 -7.65 -16.89
C PHE A 178 -5.94 -6.33 -17.35
N GLN A 179 -6.06 -5.32 -16.51
CA GLN A 179 -5.52 -3.99 -16.77
C GLN A 179 -4.27 -3.74 -15.95
N VAL A 180 -3.25 -3.22 -16.60
CA VAL A 180 -2.02 -2.79 -15.96
C VAL A 180 -1.71 -1.33 -16.28
N LYS A 181 -1.02 -0.67 -15.36
CA LYS A 181 -0.30 0.58 -15.61
C LYS A 181 1.16 0.28 -15.90
N THR A 182 1.79 1.11 -16.73
CA THR A 182 3.23 1.09 -17.06
C THR A 182 3.73 2.51 -17.27
N SER A 183 5.01 2.79 -16.98
CA SER A 183 5.65 4.09 -17.24
C SER A 183 6.07 4.30 -18.68
N ASN A 184 6.34 3.21 -19.40
CA ASN A 184 6.74 3.29 -20.80
C ASN A 184 5.64 2.72 -21.68
N PRO A 185 5.36 3.35 -22.84
CA PRO A 185 4.48 2.74 -23.82
C PRO A 185 5.10 1.40 -24.17
N ILE A 186 4.26 0.39 -24.35
CA ILE A 186 4.75 -0.94 -24.73
C ILE A 186 5.18 -0.82 -26.19
N LYS A 187 6.41 -0.33 -26.43
CA LYS A 187 7.08 -0.31 -27.74
C LYS A 187 7.50 -1.71 -28.18
N ILE A 188 6.97 -2.74 -27.54
CA ILE A 188 7.19 -4.13 -27.88
C ILE A 188 6.28 -4.36 -29.09
N LYS A 189 6.88 -4.17 -30.27
CA LYS A 189 6.21 -4.33 -31.56
C LYS A 189 5.67 -5.76 -31.67
N MET A 190 4.43 -5.96 -31.25
CA MET A 190 3.55 -7.01 -31.77
C MET A 190 3.24 -6.64 -33.23
N LYS A 191 4.26 -6.67 -34.11
CA LYS A 191 4.01 -6.57 -35.55
C LYS A 191 3.53 -7.94 -36.00
N GLU A 192 2.32 -7.97 -36.54
CA GLU A 192 1.77 -9.13 -37.25
C GLU A 192 2.86 -9.75 -38.14
N GLY A 193 3.21 -11.01 -37.85
CA GLY A 193 4.07 -11.86 -38.67
C GLY A 193 5.57 -11.83 -38.41
N THR A 194 6.12 -10.92 -37.57
CA THR A 194 7.59 -10.84 -37.31
C THR A 194 7.99 -10.32 -35.92
N GLY A 195 7.05 -10.06 -35.02
CA GLY A 195 7.34 -9.60 -33.66
C GLY A 195 7.99 -10.68 -32.78
N LYS A 196 8.91 -10.27 -31.89
CA LYS A 196 9.36 -11.15 -30.80
C LYS A 196 8.16 -11.46 -29.89
N PRO A 197 8.07 -12.67 -29.30
CA PRO A 197 7.06 -12.95 -28.30
C PRO A 197 7.18 -11.97 -27.12
N LEU A 198 6.06 -11.69 -26.45
CA LEU A 198 6.01 -10.87 -25.25
C LEU A 198 5.48 -11.70 -24.10
N PHE A 199 6.13 -11.61 -22.95
CA PHE A 199 5.75 -12.32 -21.76
C PHE A 199 5.38 -11.36 -20.63
N VAL A 200 4.44 -11.79 -19.80
CA VAL A 200 4.15 -11.23 -18.48
C VAL A 200 4.77 -12.18 -17.45
N VAL A 201 5.60 -11.67 -16.56
CA VAL A 201 6.30 -12.45 -15.54
C VAL A 201 6.08 -11.83 -14.17
N PHE A 202 5.53 -12.60 -13.23
CA PHE A 202 5.27 -12.16 -11.86
C PHE A 202 6.55 -11.88 -11.06
N LEU A 203 6.61 -10.72 -10.40
CA LEU A 203 7.66 -10.38 -9.44
C LEU A 203 7.16 -10.42 -8.00
N VAL A 204 6.23 -9.54 -7.66
CA VAL A 204 5.81 -9.29 -6.28
C VAL A 204 4.46 -8.60 -6.22
N ASN A 205 3.71 -8.79 -5.13
CA ASN A 205 2.53 -7.99 -4.84
C ASN A 205 2.90 -6.83 -3.90
N LEU A 206 2.77 -5.59 -4.37
CA LEU A 206 3.11 -4.39 -3.59
C LEU A 206 1.92 -3.80 -2.81
N ALA A 207 0.80 -4.52 -2.63
CA ALA A 207 -0.39 -3.94 -2.01
C ALA A 207 -0.13 -3.44 -0.58
N THR A 208 0.71 -4.12 0.19
CA THR A 208 1.10 -3.68 1.55
C THR A 208 1.89 -2.37 1.48
N ASN A 209 2.95 -2.32 0.65
CA ASN A 209 3.76 -1.12 0.44
C ASN A 209 2.91 0.06 -0.02
N THR A 210 2.02 -0.13 -0.99
CA THR A 210 1.09 0.89 -1.48
C THR A 210 0.11 1.36 -0.41
N ARG A 211 -0.42 0.47 0.44
CA ARG A 211 -1.29 0.85 1.57
C ARG A 211 -0.52 1.67 2.61
N THR A 212 0.70 1.26 2.95
CA THR A 212 1.57 2.01 3.87
C THR A 212 1.89 3.39 3.29
N TRP A 213 2.25 3.48 2.01
CA TRP A 213 2.51 4.75 1.33
C TRP A 213 1.32 5.70 1.40
N LYS A 214 0.11 5.19 1.12
CA LYS A 214 -1.13 5.95 1.24
C LYS A 214 -1.33 6.43 2.69
N ALA A 215 -1.16 5.55 3.67
CA ALA A 215 -1.28 5.91 5.09
C ALA A 215 -0.27 7.01 5.51
N LEU A 216 0.96 6.96 5.01
CA LEU A 216 1.97 8.00 5.26
C LEU A 216 1.58 9.37 4.69
N HIS A 217 0.75 9.39 3.65
CA HIS A 217 0.30 10.61 2.98
C HIS A 217 -1.12 11.04 3.37
N MET A 218 -1.76 10.36 4.33
CA MET A 218 -3.05 10.75 4.91
C MET A 218 -2.84 11.74 6.08
N PHE A 219 -2.63 13.02 5.76
CA PHE A 219 -2.33 14.07 6.75
C PHE A 219 -3.46 14.39 7.75
N ARG A 220 -4.68 13.86 7.56
CA ARG A 220 -5.89 14.24 8.30
C ARG A 220 -6.37 13.20 9.32
N ASN A 221 -5.46 12.53 10.03
CA ASN A 221 -5.83 11.60 11.10
C ASN A 221 -5.62 12.23 12.49
N SER A 222 -6.69 12.43 13.27
CA SER A 222 -6.59 12.99 14.64
C SER A 222 -5.91 12.03 15.62
N ILE A 223 -5.97 10.72 15.37
CA ILE A 223 -5.38 9.67 16.22
C ILE A 223 -3.87 9.80 16.26
N ILE A 224 -3.23 10.17 15.14
CA ILE A 224 -1.77 10.28 15.08
C ILE A 224 -1.24 11.36 16.03
N LYS A 225 -2.04 12.40 16.29
CA LYS A 225 -1.68 13.42 17.29
C LYS A 225 -1.68 12.81 18.69
N GLU A 226 -2.61 11.93 19.02
CA GLU A 226 -2.62 11.23 20.31
C GLU A 226 -1.44 10.25 20.43
N VAL A 227 -1.04 9.57 19.35
CA VAL A 227 0.15 8.70 19.33
C VAL A 227 1.45 9.49 19.55
N LEU A 228 1.59 10.65 18.91
CA LEU A 228 2.82 11.46 18.97
C LEU A 228 2.91 12.32 20.22
N CYS A 229 1.77 12.79 20.75
CA CYS A 229 1.71 13.65 21.94
C CYS A 229 1.69 12.87 23.26
N ALA A 230 2.37 11.72 23.34
CA ALA A 230 2.46 10.89 24.55
C ALA A 230 3.08 11.59 25.79
N ASN A 231 3.51 12.86 25.66
CA ASN A 231 3.95 13.70 26.77
C ASN A 231 2.82 14.47 27.49
N SER A 232 1.55 14.40 27.05
CA SER A 232 0.49 14.94 27.90
C SER A 232 0.16 13.90 28.98
N MET A 233 0.38 14.27 30.25
CA MET A 233 -0.03 13.56 31.46
C MET A 233 -1.21 12.64 31.22
N VAL A 234 -1.13 11.38 31.70
CA VAL A 234 -2.18 10.35 31.69
C VAL A 234 -3.55 11.00 31.53
N LYS A 235 -4.03 11.06 30.29
CA LYS A 235 -5.16 11.92 29.94
C LYS A 235 -6.40 11.27 30.56
N GLU A 236 -6.78 11.76 31.74
CA GLU A 236 -7.90 11.27 32.53
C GLU A 236 -9.15 11.10 31.65
N SER A 237 -10.06 10.21 32.06
CA SER A 237 -11.37 10.00 31.44
C SER A 237 -12.00 11.33 30.99
N CYS A 238 -12.64 11.35 29.82
CA CYS A 238 -13.28 12.56 29.31
C CYS A 238 -14.25 13.12 30.36
N SER A 239 -14.00 14.34 30.85
CA SER A 239 -14.79 15.00 31.89
C SER A 239 -16.24 15.27 31.48
N LEU A 240 -16.51 15.30 30.17
CA LEU A 240 -17.85 15.42 29.60
C LEU A 240 -18.59 14.09 29.52
N CYS A 241 -17.88 12.96 29.59
CA CYS A 241 -18.44 11.61 29.52
C CYS A 241 -18.56 10.93 30.89
N SER A 242 -17.94 11.46 31.93
CA SER A 242 -17.90 10.86 33.29
C SER A 242 -19.31 10.60 33.86
N ALA A 243 -20.29 11.44 33.55
CA ALA A 243 -21.68 11.29 34.00
C ALA A 243 -22.50 10.24 33.22
N LYS A 244 -21.99 9.72 32.08
CA LYS A 244 -22.71 8.78 31.20
C LYS A 244 -22.26 7.33 31.35
N VAL A 245 -21.17 7.08 32.07
CA VAL A 245 -20.57 5.75 32.18
C VAL A 245 -21.54 4.77 32.86
N ASP A 246 -22.25 5.22 33.91
CA ASP A 246 -23.20 4.40 34.66
C ASP A 246 -24.47 4.04 33.86
N MET A 247 -24.98 4.94 33.01
CA MET A 247 -26.19 4.70 32.20
C MET A 247 -25.98 3.75 31.03
N ILE A 248 -24.75 3.68 30.51
CA ILE A 248 -24.41 2.83 29.35
C ILE A 248 -24.27 1.35 29.76
N TRP A 249 -23.89 1.11 31.02
CA TRP A 249 -23.67 -0.23 31.58
C TRP A 249 -24.93 -1.09 31.64
N ALA A 250 -26.12 -0.48 31.64
CA ALA A 250 -27.39 -1.17 31.84
C ALA A 250 -27.92 -1.94 30.61
N GLY A 251 -27.27 -1.92 29.43
CA GLY A 251 -27.88 -2.55 28.25
C GLY A 251 -27.01 -2.99 27.08
N LYS A 252 -25.68 -2.87 27.13
CA LYS A 252 -24.80 -3.17 25.97
C LYS A 252 -23.65 -4.15 26.20
N VAL A 253 -23.35 -4.49 27.44
CA VAL A 253 -22.27 -5.44 27.75
C VAL A 253 -22.87 -6.61 28.48
N ASP A 254 -22.61 -7.82 28.00
CA ASP A 254 -23.02 -9.04 28.67
C ASP A 254 -22.34 -9.08 30.05
N SER A 255 -23.15 -8.99 31.09
CA SER A 255 -22.68 -8.98 32.47
C SER A 255 -21.99 -10.29 32.84
N GLN A 256 -22.31 -11.40 32.18
CA GLN A 256 -21.63 -12.69 32.38
C GLN A 256 -20.19 -12.65 31.88
N LEU A 257 -19.94 -12.06 30.70
CA LEU A 257 -18.58 -11.93 30.15
C LEU A 257 -17.65 -11.07 31.03
N LEU A 258 -18.17 -10.06 31.73
CA LEU A 258 -17.37 -9.23 32.64
C LEU A 258 -17.05 -9.94 33.97
N LEU A 259 -17.91 -10.87 34.41
CA LEU A 259 -17.72 -11.62 35.65
C LEU A 259 -16.57 -12.63 35.54
N ASP A 260 -16.36 -13.19 34.35
CA ASP A 260 -15.27 -14.14 34.05
C ASP A 260 -13.89 -13.46 33.90
N LEU A 261 -13.86 -12.12 33.86
CA LEU A 261 -12.61 -11.35 33.77
C LEU A 261 -12.07 -11.01 35.16
N ASN A 262 -10.74 -11.09 35.29
CA ASN A 262 -10.06 -10.54 36.45
C ASN A 262 -10.15 -8.99 36.46
N GLU A 263 -9.81 -8.39 37.60
CA GLU A 263 -9.96 -6.94 37.80
C GLU A 263 -9.21 -6.10 36.74
N SER A 264 -8.00 -6.50 36.36
CA SER A 264 -7.20 -5.75 35.38
C SER A 264 -7.77 -5.85 33.96
N GLN A 265 -8.22 -7.05 33.56
CA GLN A 265 -8.90 -7.27 32.28
C GLN A 265 -10.23 -6.52 32.21
N ARG A 266 -11.02 -6.55 33.29
CA ARG A 266 -12.30 -5.84 33.39
C ARG A 266 -12.09 -4.33 33.27
N ALA A 267 -11.10 -3.77 33.96
CA ALA A 267 -10.77 -2.35 33.88
C ALA A 267 -10.35 -1.92 32.45
N VAL A 268 -9.60 -2.77 31.75
CA VAL A 268 -9.20 -2.53 30.34
C VAL A 268 -10.42 -2.53 29.41
N VAL A 269 -11.31 -3.51 29.54
CA VAL A 269 -12.52 -3.63 28.70
C VAL A 269 -13.44 -2.43 28.93
N LEU A 270 -13.74 -2.10 30.19
CA LEU A 270 -14.57 -0.96 30.54
C LEU A 270 -13.96 0.36 30.06
N GLY A 271 -12.66 0.55 30.31
CA GLY A 271 -11.94 1.72 29.83
C GLY A 271 -12.00 1.85 28.31
N THR A 272 -11.89 0.74 27.58
CA THR A 272 -11.97 0.73 26.12
C THR A 272 -13.36 1.13 25.63
N ILE A 273 -14.42 0.56 26.20
CA ILE A 273 -15.79 0.88 25.80
C ILE A 273 -16.09 2.36 26.02
N SER A 274 -15.69 2.92 27.16
CA SER A 274 -15.84 4.35 27.44
C SER A 274 -15.08 5.23 26.45
N ALA A 275 -13.93 4.75 25.94
CA ALA A 275 -13.15 5.44 24.91
C ALA A 275 -13.85 5.39 23.54
N VAL A 276 -14.34 4.23 23.10
CA VAL A 276 -15.08 4.06 21.84
C VAL A 276 -16.32 4.96 21.77
N GLN A 277 -17.01 5.14 22.89
CA GLN A 277 -18.26 5.91 22.96
C GLN A 277 -18.03 7.42 23.13
N CYS A 278 -16.79 7.85 23.31
CA CYS A 278 -16.45 9.25 23.54
C CYS A 278 -16.25 9.98 22.21
N ASN A 279 -17.30 10.65 21.71
CA ASN A 279 -17.21 11.47 20.50
C ASN A 279 -16.49 12.82 20.68
N HIS A 280 -16.02 13.13 21.88
CA HIS A 280 -15.41 14.44 22.21
C HIS A 280 -13.90 14.48 21.94
N ARG A 281 -13.22 13.33 21.89
CA ARG A 281 -11.77 13.25 21.67
C ARG A 281 -11.38 11.90 21.10
N SER A 282 -10.34 11.88 20.26
CA SER A 282 -9.67 10.64 19.89
C SER A 282 -8.92 10.07 21.10
N SER A 283 -8.76 8.75 21.15
CA SER A 283 -8.03 8.08 22.21
C SER A 283 -7.25 6.89 21.70
N VAL A 284 -6.08 6.66 22.30
CA VAL A 284 -5.25 5.49 22.04
C VAL A 284 -4.96 4.81 23.37
N LYS A 285 -5.22 3.50 23.44
CA LYS A 285 -4.95 2.68 24.61
C LYS A 285 -4.03 1.52 24.24
N LEU A 286 -2.94 1.40 25.00
CA LEU A 286 -2.04 0.26 24.93
C LEU A 286 -2.46 -0.76 25.99
N VAL A 287 -2.77 -1.98 25.55
CA VAL A 287 -3.08 -3.11 26.42
C VAL A 287 -1.93 -4.09 26.35
N TRP A 288 -1.38 -4.41 27.51
CA TRP A 288 -0.29 -5.37 27.67
C TRP A 288 -0.79 -6.63 28.36
N GLY A 289 -0.66 -7.78 27.70
CA GLY A 289 -0.88 -9.09 28.28
C GLY A 289 0.45 -9.84 28.42
N PRO A 290 0.94 -10.12 29.65
CA PRO A 290 2.07 -11.02 29.81
C PRO A 290 1.72 -12.42 29.27
N PRO A 291 2.72 -13.22 28.86
CA PRO A 291 2.54 -14.62 28.52
C PRO A 291 1.79 -15.34 29.64
N GLY A 292 0.71 -16.06 29.30
CA GLY A 292 -0.07 -16.83 30.28
C GLY A 292 0.79 -17.87 30.98
N THR A 293 0.62 -18.00 32.29
CA THR A 293 1.38 -18.89 33.18
C THR A 293 1.23 -20.39 32.87
N GLU A 294 0.42 -20.76 31.87
CA GLU A 294 0.38 -22.12 31.34
C GLU A 294 0.34 -22.06 29.81
N LYS A 295 1.41 -22.57 29.19
CA LYS A 295 1.71 -22.70 27.76
C LYS A 295 2.35 -21.47 27.12
N GLN A 296 3.59 -21.69 26.66
CA GLN A 296 4.46 -20.82 25.87
C GLN A 296 3.71 -20.08 24.74
N LYS A 297 3.12 -18.93 25.04
CA LYS A 297 2.57 -18.00 24.03
C LYS A 297 3.29 -16.66 24.17
N PRO A 298 3.67 -16.01 23.06
CA PRO A 298 4.33 -14.71 23.11
C PRO A 298 3.43 -13.67 23.77
N SER A 299 4.05 -12.68 24.41
CA SER A 299 3.36 -11.48 24.93
C SER A 299 2.52 -10.86 23.83
N VAL A 300 1.27 -10.52 24.11
CA VAL A 300 0.37 -9.90 23.12
C VAL A 300 0.17 -8.44 23.49
N TYR A 301 0.42 -7.56 22.52
CA TYR A 301 0.15 -6.14 22.61
C TYR A 301 -1.07 -5.82 21.76
N TYR A 302 -2.08 -5.20 22.35
CA TYR A 302 -3.20 -4.63 21.59
C TYR A 302 -3.12 -3.11 21.69
N CYS A 303 -3.15 -2.43 20.55
CA CYS A 303 -3.33 -0.99 20.48
C CYS A 303 -4.77 -0.74 20.02
N ILE A 304 -5.56 -0.07 20.85
CA ILE A 304 -6.94 0.28 20.53
C ILE A 304 -6.99 1.78 20.30
N ALA A 305 -7.37 2.17 19.09
CA ALA A 305 -7.59 3.56 18.72
C ALA A 305 -9.08 3.80 18.44
N CYS A 306 -9.62 4.88 18.99
CA CYS A 306 -11.01 5.29 18.86
C CYS A 306 -11.11 6.77 18.54
#